data_AF-D4CX77-F1
#
_entry.id   AF-D4CX77-F1
#
_cell.length_a   1.000
_cell.length_b   1.000
_cell.length_c   1.000
_cell.angle_alpha   90.00
_cell.angle_beta   90.00
_cell.angle_gamma   90.00
#
_symmetry.space_group_name_H-M   'P 1'
#
loop_
_entity.id
_entity.type
_entity.pdbx_description
1 polymer ?
#
loop_
_entity_poly.entity_id
_entity_poly.type
_entity_poly.pdbx_seq_one_letter_code
_entity_poly.pdbx_strand_id
1 'polypeptide(L)' 'MIDETELFEKIESKQFEIDYDNSITKSIQEYYKAKGQIEALEWVKRLIAVESDDDFIIDDTIELGKEWD' A
#
# COMPACT_ATOMS: atom_id res chain seq x y z
N MET A 1 -28.10 -37.96 -3.11
CA MET A 1 -28.64 -36.69 -2.59
C MET A 1 -27.48 -36.05 -1.87
N ILE A 2 -27.01 -34.89 -2.33
CA ILE A 2 -25.94 -34.19 -1.62
C ILE A 2 -26.52 -33.68 -0.31
N ASP A 3 -25.79 -33.84 0.80
CA ASP A 3 -26.14 -33.26 2.08
C ASP A 3 -26.11 -31.73 1.94
N GLU A 4 -27.26 -31.11 2.16
CA GLU A 4 -27.44 -29.67 2.03
C GLU A 4 -26.46 -28.92 2.95
N THR A 5 -26.19 -29.48 4.13
CA THR A 5 -25.26 -28.94 5.12
C THR A 5 -23.83 -28.85 4.57
N GLU A 6 -23.35 -29.93 3.96
CA GLU A 6 -22.01 -29.98 3.34
C GLU A 6 -21.89 -28.98 2.18
N LEU A 7 -23.00 -28.74 1.48
CA LEU A 7 -23.04 -27.76 0.39
C LEU A 7 -22.92 -26.32 0.94
N PHE A 8 -23.62 -25.99 2.02
CA PHE A 8 -23.54 -24.69 2.67
C PHE A 8 -22.16 -24.42 3.27
N GLU A 9 -21.56 -25.40 3.95
CA GLU A 9 -20.20 -25.27 4.51
C GLU A 9 -19.15 -24.97 3.42
N LYS A 10 -19.27 -25.62 2.24
CA LYS A 10 -18.39 -25.35 1.10
C LYS A 10 -18.57 -23.94 0.54
N ILE A 11 -19.81 -23.44 0.49
CA ILE A 11 -20.12 -22.09 0.03
C ILE A 11 -19.54 -21.05 1.01
N GLU A 12 -19.75 -21.23 2.32
CA GLU A 12 -19.22 -20.30 3.34
C GLU A 12 -17.69 -20.24 3.33
N SER A 13 -17.02 -21.39 3.23
CA SER A 13 -15.57 -21.45 3.14
C SER A 13 -15.03 -20.73 1.90
N LYS A 14 -15.69 -20.92 0.75
CA LYS A 14 -15.32 -20.20 -0.49
C LYS A 14 -15.56 -18.69 -0.39
N GLN A 15 -16.64 -18.27 0.26
CA GLN A 15 -16.91 -16.85 0.49
C GLN A 15 -15.84 -16.22 1.39
N PHE A 16 -15.43 -16.92 2.44
CA PHE A 16 -14.36 -16.46 3.34
C PHE A 16 -13.01 -16.30 2.62
N GLU A 17 -12.61 -17.29 1.79
CA GLU A 17 -11.38 -17.20 1.00
C GLU A 17 -11.38 -15.97 0.08
N ILE A 18 -12.48 -15.74 -0.64
CA ILE A 18 -12.62 -14.59 -1.55
C ILE A 18 -12.55 -13.27 -0.78
N ASP A 19 -13.23 -13.17 0.35
CA ASP A 19 -13.25 -11.95 1.15
C ASP A 19 -11.87 -11.65 1.76
N TYR A 20 -11.14 -12.69 2.18
CA TYR A 20 -9.77 -12.57 2.66
C TYR A 20 -8.83 -12.05 1.56
N ASP A 21 -8.85 -12.68 0.38
CA ASP A 21 -8.00 -12.28 -0.74
C ASP A 21 -8.28 -10.84 -1.20
N ASN A 22 -9.56 -10.45 -1.22
CA ASN A 22 -9.98 -9.08 -1.51
C ASN A 22 -9.44 -8.09 -0.46
N SER A 23 -9.52 -8.44 0.83
CA SER A 23 -8.99 -7.60 1.91
C SER A 23 -7.48 -7.41 1.79
N ILE A 24 -6.73 -8.49 1.57
CA ILE A 24 -5.27 -8.44 1.40
C ILE A 24 -4.90 -7.57 0.20
N THR A 25 -5.57 -7.77 -0.94
CA THR A 25 -5.33 -6.98 -2.16
C THR A 25 -5.55 -5.49 -1.91
N LYS A 26 -6.65 -5.13 -1.23
CA LYS A 26 -6.95 -3.74 -0.89
C LYS A 26 -5.89 -3.15 0.04
N SER A 27 -5.48 -3.86 1.08
CA SER A 27 -4.44 -3.40 2.00
C SER A 27 -3.09 -3.18 1.31
N ILE A 28 -2.72 -4.06 0.37
CA ILE A 28 -1.51 -3.90 -0.44
C ILE A 28 -1.59 -2.62 -1.30
N GLN A 29 -2.73 -2.37 -1.95
CA GLN A 29 -2.93 -1.15 -2.76
C GLN A 29 -2.84 0.12 -1.91
N GLU A 30 -3.46 0.11 -0.72
CA GLU A 30 -3.41 1.23 0.22
C GLU A 30 -1.98 1.49 0.72
N TYR A 31 -1.22 0.44 1.02
CA TYR A 31 0.19 0.55 1.40
C TYR A 31 1.03 1.22 0.30
N TYR A 32 0.93 0.74 -0.95
CA TYR A 32 1.72 1.34 -2.05
C TYR A 32 1.30 2.79 -2.34
N LYS A 33 0.02 3.11 -2.20
CA LYS A 33 -0.45 4.49 -2.30
C LYS A 33 0.17 5.38 -1.22
N ALA A 34 0.19 4.92 0.03
CA ALA A 34 0.79 5.66 1.14
C ALA A 34 2.32 5.81 0.95
N LYS A 35 3.00 4.75 0.49
CA LYS A 35 4.43 4.76 0.16
C LYS A 35 4.75 5.84 -0.88
N GLY A 36 4.02 5.88 -1.99
CA GLY A 36 4.22 6.90 -3.03
C GLY A 36 3.94 8.34 -2.55
N GLN A 37 2.97 8.54 -1.65
CA GLN A 37 2.73 9.85 -1.03
C GLN A 37 3.89 10.29 -0.13
N ILE A 38 4.49 9.36 0.62
CA ILE A 38 5.66 9.64 1.46
C ILE A 38 6.87 9.99 0.59
N GLU A 39 7.12 9.24 -0.49
CA GLU A 39 8.19 9.52 -1.44
C GLU A 39 8.03 10.91 -2.10
N ALA A 40 6.82 11.25 -2.57
CA ALA A 40 6.55 12.57 -3.15
C ALA A 40 6.81 13.72 -2.16
N LEU A 41 6.42 13.55 -0.89
CA LEU A 41 6.66 14.55 0.15
C LEU A 41 8.15 14.73 0.43
N GLU A 42 8.90 13.64 0.49
CA GLU A 42 10.34 13.70 0.70
C GLU A 42 11.07 14.34 -0.47
N TRP A 43 10.67 14.05 -1.70
CA TRP A 43 11.16 14.72 -2.90
C TRP A 43 10.95 16.25 -2.84
N VAL A 44 9.75 16.71 -2.47
CA VAL A 44 9.48 18.15 -2.31
C VAL A 44 10.38 18.78 -1.24
N LYS A 45 10.60 18.11 -0.11
CA LYS A 45 11.52 18.63 0.92
C LYS A 45 12.95 18.77 0.39
N ARG A 46 13.46 17.76 -0.32
CA ARG A 46 14.81 17.79 -0.92
C ARG A 46 14.95 18.94 -1.90
N LEU A 47 13.94 19.19 -2.75
CA LEU A 47 13.92 20.35 -3.64
C LEU A 47 13.98 21.67 -2.89
N ILE A 48 13.15 21.83 -1.85
CA ILE A 48 13.14 23.07 -1.06
C ILE A 48 14.49 23.27 -0.36
N ALA A 49 15.07 22.22 0.22
CA ALA A 49 16.38 22.30 0.89
C ALA A 49 17.47 22.81 -0.07
N VAL A 50 17.50 22.32 -1.31
CA VAL A 50 18.44 22.79 -2.35
C VAL A 50 18.23 24.27 -2.70
N GLU A 51 16.97 24.72 -2.80
CA GLU A 51 16.64 26.09 -3.21
C GLU A 51 16.73 27.12 -2.08
N SER A 52 16.62 26.69 -0.82
CA SER A 52 16.50 27.60 0.34
C SER A 52 17.78 27.80 1.14
N ASP A 53 18.87 27.07 0.83
CA ASP A 53 20.09 26.99 1.68
C ASP A 53 19.75 26.64 3.15
N ASP A 54 18.58 26.02 3.38
CA ASP A 54 18.01 25.72 4.69
C ASP A 54 18.12 24.21 4.96
N ASP A 55 18.59 23.87 6.16
CA ASP A 55 18.82 22.49 6.59
C ASP A 55 17.49 21.85 7.03
N PHE A 56 16.62 21.57 6.08
CA PHE A 56 15.52 20.63 6.32
C PHE A 56 16.10 19.27 6.69
N ILE A 57 15.49 18.60 7.68
CA ILE A 57 15.84 17.21 8.01
C ILE A 57 15.37 16.34 6.84
N ILE A 58 16.31 16.04 5.95
CA ILE A 58 16.15 15.07 4.86
C ILE A 58 16.20 13.67 5.49
N ASP A 59 15.28 12.82 5.07
CA ASP A 59 15.27 11.41 5.42
C ASP A 59 15.86 10.60 4.26
N ASP A 60 17.16 10.31 4.34
CA ASP A 60 17.88 9.50 3.36
C ASP A 60 17.49 8.02 3.41
N THR A 61 16.71 7.58 4.41
CA THR A 61 16.18 6.19 4.45
C THR A 61 14.99 6.00 3.51
N ILE A 62 14.37 7.10 3.06
CA ILE A 62 13.33 7.08 2.05
C ILE A 62 13.99 7.08 0.67
N GLU A 63 14.03 5.91 0.05
CA GLU A 63 14.39 5.77 -1.35
C GLU A 63 13.28 6.32 -2.24
N LEU A 64 13.63 7.29 -3.07
CA LEU A 64 12.73 7.83 -4.07
C LEU A 64 12.65 6.86 -5.26
N GLY A 65 11.44 6.54 -5.70
CA GLY A 65 11.23 5.83 -6.96
C GLY A 65 11.73 6.65 -8.17
N LYS A 66 12.02 5.97 -9.30
CA LYS A 66 12.52 6.58 -10.56
C LYS A 66 11.64 7.71 -11.12
N GLU A 67 10.38 7.78 -10.70
CA GLU A 67 9.44 8.83 -11.08
C GLU A 67 9.69 10.17 -10.37
N TRP A 68 10.54 10.17 -9.33
CA TRP A 68 10.91 11.33 -8.53
C TRP A 68 12.41 11.68 -8.65
N ASP A 69 13.20 10.92 -9.43
CA ASP A 69 14.56 11.30 -9.84
C ASP A 69 14.52 12.47 -10.86
#